data_AF-G0QET7-F1
#
_entry.id   AF-G0QET7-F1
#
_cell.length_a   1.000
_cell.length_b   1.000
_cell.length_c   1.000
_cell.angle_alpha   90.00
_cell.angle_beta   90.00
_cell.angle_gamma   90.00
#
_symmetry.space_group_name_H-M   'P 1'
#
loop_
_entity.id
_entity.type
_entity.pdbx_description
1 polymer ?
#
loop_
_entity_poly.entity_id
_entity_poly.type
_entity_poly.pdbx_seq_one_letter_code
_entity_poly.pdbx_strand_id
1 'polypeptide(L)'
;MSSNLETVVMAALLTVLISFPTVSQQIDYSGPSSSQSPVISSEKDLDREISISDDEASKVTVERHDSIYTLRETPSKRIEVLETPSAEMTSELTENISMYTVNSPYGTLRRGMVDGRKVSKFNGANRSKVNSELLSLKDEMERYRSMARQEMLPNIELRITESKTSDPDERVVIDNDETQPVNLNSWTLRNSDGDTYEFDSFEVPALGTTMVYTEPKSEINVTETDQNKFVYGTGTDWDSYSEEATLFNSRGVEVAEDNIQ
;
A
#
# COMPACT_ATOMS: atom_id res chain seq x y z
N MET A 1 -22.76 27.84 -8.02
CA MET A 1 -22.06 27.36 -6.82
C MET A 1 -22.00 25.85 -6.93
N SER A 2 -20.92 25.38 -7.55
CA SER A 2 -20.71 23.99 -7.97
C SER A 2 -19.29 23.62 -7.54
N SER A 3 -19.18 22.80 -6.50
CA SER A 3 -17.97 22.04 -6.16
C SER A 3 -18.27 21.31 -4.85
N ASN A 4 -18.82 20.10 -4.93
CA ASN A 4 -18.86 19.13 -3.82
C ASN A 4 -19.31 17.74 -4.35
N LEU A 5 -18.90 17.37 -5.56
CA LEU A 5 -19.25 16.07 -6.14
C LEU A 5 -18.05 15.32 -6.75
N GLU A 6 -16.83 15.88 -6.66
CA GLU A 6 -15.62 15.26 -7.23
C GLU A 6 -14.80 14.46 -6.22
N THR A 7 -15.14 14.49 -4.92
CA THR A 7 -14.34 13.80 -3.88
C THR A 7 -14.81 12.38 -3.57
N VAL A 8 -15.94 11.91 -4.12
CA VAL A 8 -16.54 10.61 -3.75
C VAL A 8 -16.28 9.49 -4.77
N VAL A 9 -15.64 9.76 -5.91
CA VAL A 9 -15.51 8.75 -6.98
C VAL A 9 -14.24 7.88 -6.88
N MET A 10 -13.26 8.23 -6.05
CA MET A 10 -11.98 7.49 -5.95
C MET A 10 -11.99 6.29 -4.97
N ALA A 11 -13.05 6.06 -4.21
CA ALA A 11 -13.12 4.96 -3.24
C ALA A 11 -13.64 3.62 -3.82
N ALA A 12 -14.03 3.58 -5.09
CA ALA A 12 -14.76 2.43 -5.65
C ALA A 12 -13.93 1.50 -6.56
N LEU A 13 -12.60 1.61 -6.61
CA LEU A 13 -11.75 0.82 -7.51
C LEU A 13 -10.66 0.01 -6.80
N LEU A 14 -10.95 -0.48 -5.59
CA LEU A 14 -10.01 -1.30 -4.80
C LEU A 14 -10.44 -2.76 -4.59
N THR A 15 -11.43 -3.27 -5.31
CA THR A 15 -11.88 -4.66 -5.17
C THR A 15 -12.24 -5.35 -6.49
N VAL A 16 -11.28 -5.53 -7.40
CA VAL A 16 -11.32 -6.67 -8.34
C VAL A 16 -9.90 -7.06 -8.73
N LEU A 17 -9.25 -7.97 -7.99
CA LEU A 17 -8.22 -8.87 -8.53
C LEU A 17 -7.90 -10.06 -7.60
N ILE A 18 -8.88 -10.56 -6.83
CA ILE A 18 -8.78 -11.86 -6.16
C ILE A 18 -10.05 -12.66 -6.45
N SER A 19 -10.06 -13.38 -7.57
CA SER A 19 -10.87 -14.58 -7.78
C SER A 19 -10.53 -15.22 -9.13
N PHE A 20 -9.55 -16.12 -9.15
CA PHE A 20 -9.51 -17.16 -10.18
C PHE A 20 -10.36 -18.33 -9.65
N PRO A 21 -11.55 -18.61 -10.20
CA PRO A 21 -12.11 -19.93 -10.04
C PRO A 21 -11.28 -20.89 -10.88
N THR A 22 -10.53 -21.77 -10.22
CA THR A 22 -10.04 -23.03 -10.80
C THR A 22 -11.24 -23.93 -11.09
N VAL A 23 -11.91 -23.69 -12.22
CA VAL A 23 -12.78 -24.71 -12.82
C VAL A 23 -11.95 -25.50 -13.81
N SER A 24 -11.53 -26.68 -13.35
CA SER A 24 -11.05 -27.76 -14.19
C SER A 24 -12.22 -28.27 -15.04
N GLN A 25 -12.19 -28.03 -16.34
CA GLN A 25 -12.96 -28.81 -17.30
C GLN A 25 -12.00 -29.25 -18.42
N GLN A 26 -11.75 -30.56 -18.46
CA GLN A 26 -11.22 -31.24 -19.62
C GLN A 26 -12.09 -30.92 -20.84
N ILE A 27 -11.48 -30.41 -21.90
CA ILE A 27 -12.04 -30.45 -23.24
C ILE A 27 -10.98 -31.10 -24.12
N ASP A 28 -11.19 -32.38 -24.42
CA ASP A 28 -10.59 -33.03 -25.58
C ASP A 28 -11.17 -32.37 -26.84
N TYR A 29 -10.33 -31.72 -27.65
CA TYR A 29 -10.67 -31.43 -29.04
C TYR A 29 -9.44 -31.49 -29.95
N SER A 30 -9.59 -32.30 -30.98
CA SER A 30 -8.62 -32.69 -32.00
C SER A 30 -8.49 -31.66 -33.12
N GLY A 31 -7.26 -31.39 -33.58
CA GLY A 31 -6.98 -30.92 -34.95
C GLY A 31 -6.93 -29.39 -35.18
N PRO A 32 -6.22 -28.94 -36.22
CA PRO A 32 -5.48 -27.69 -36.18
C PRO A 32 -6.22 -26.52 -36.85
N SER A 33 -6.31 -25.38 -36.17
CA SER A 33 -6.57 -24.11 -36.85
C SER A 33 -5.89 -22.96 -36.15
N SER A 34 -5.00 -22.30 -36.90
CA SER A 34 -4.52 -20.95 -36.70
C SER A 34 -5.62 -20.03 -36.13
N SER A 35 -5.34 -19.38 -35.01
CA SER A 35 -6.16 -18.28 -34.50
C SER A 35 -5.21 -17.21 -33.98
N GLN A 36 -4.91 -16.27 -34.85
CA GLN A 36 -4.28 -15.00 -34.52
C GLN A 36 -5.12 -14.34 -33.42
N SER A 37 -4.49 -14.02 -32.28
CA SER A 37 -5.06 -13.04 -31.36
C SER A 37 -5.12 -11.69 -32.08
N PRO A 38 -6.18 -10.88 -31.92
CA PRO A 38 -6.25 -9.57 -32.56
C PRO A 38 -5.20 -8.65 -31.91
N VAL A 39 -4.09 -8.47 -32.61
CA VAL A 39 -3.09 -7.43 -32.32
C VAL A 39 -3.62 -6.14 -32.93
N ILE A 40 -4.17 -5.26 -32.11
CA ILE A 40 -4.41 -3.88 -32.53
C ILE A 40 -3.08 -3.14 -32.39
N SER A 41 -2.28 -3.18 -33.45
CA SER A 41 -1.14 -2.29 -33.62
C SER A 41 -1.67 -0.89 -33.93
N SER A 42 -1.98 -0.11 -32.90
CA SER A 42 -2.23 1.32 -33.08
C SER A 42 -0.90 2.06 -32.99
N GLU A 43 -0.33 2.39 -34.15
CA GLU A 43 0.98 3.05 -34.31
C GLU A 43 0.97 4.57 -34.05
N LYS A 44 0.04 5.11 -33.27
CA LYS A 44 0.05 6.53 -32.94
C LYS A 44 0.01 6.75 -31.43
N ASP A 45 1.00 7.51 -30.96
CA ASP A 45 1.13 8.14 -29.64
C ASP A 45 1.57 7.25 -28.46
N LEU A 46 2.73 6.60 -28.56
CA LEU A 46 3.38 5.96 -27.40
C LEU A 46 4.70 6.62 -26.95
N ASP A 47 5.15 7.67 -27.63
CA ASP A 47 6.37 8.38 -27.31
C ASP A 47 6.05 9.54 -26.34
N ARG A 48 5.69 9.19 -25.09
CA ARG A 48 5.57 10.17 -24.01
C ARG A 48 6.85 10.14 -23.20
N GLU A 49 7.64 11.22 -23.32
CA GLU A 49 8.84 11.46 -22.55
C GLU A 49 8.48 11.59 -21.06
N ILE A 50 9.22 10.89 -20.19
CA ILE A 50 8.96 10.85 -18.75
C ILE A 50 9.51 12.15 -18.15
N SER A 51 8.67 13.17 -18.03
CA SER A 51 8.97 14.33 -17.21
C SER A 51 8.46 14.07 -15.79
N ILE A 52 9.39 14.09 -14.83
CA ILE A 52 9.11 13.91 -13.39
C ILE A 52 9.14 15.30 -12.77
N SER A 53 8.02 15.74 -12.18
CA SER A 53 7.99 16.87 -11.27
C SER A 53 8.19 16.36 -9.83
N ASP A 54 9.15 16.92 -9.11
CA ASP A 54 9.64 16.44 -7.80
C ASP A 54 8.83 16.93 -6.57
N ASP A 55 7.74 17.68 -6.75
CA ASP A 55 6.97 18.17 -5.61
C ASP A 55 6.08 17.05 -5.02
N GLU A 56 6.34 16.69 -3.75
CA GLU A 56 5.51 15.84 -2.87
C GLU A 56 5.49 14.32 -3.15
N ALA A 57 6.54 13.75 -3.75
CA ALA A 57 6.62 12.30 -3.96
C ALA A 57 7.26 11.56 -2.76
N SER A 58 6.56 10.59 -2.17
CA SER A 58 7.18 9.60 -1.29
C SER A 58 8.13 8.73 -2.12
N LYS A 59 9.40 8.62 -1.71
CA LYS A 59 10.41 7.82 -2.40
C LYS A 59 11.05 6.84 -1.42
N VAL A 60 11.06 5.56 -1.80
CA VAL A 60 11.84 4.52 -1.10
C VAL A 60 12.71 3.78 -2.10
N THR A 61 13.93 3.49 -1.68
CA THR A 61 14.88 2.67 -2.43
C THR A 61 15.31 1.50 -1.56
N VAL A 62 15.09 0.28 -2.06
CA VAL A 62 15.50 -0.96 -1.42
C VAL A 62 16.60 -1.58 -2.27
N GLU A 63 17.77 -1.77 -1.68
CA GLU A 63 18.92 -2.41 -2.33
C GLU A 63 19.14 -3.79 -1.73
N ARG A 64 19.23 -4.84 -2.57
CA ARG A 64 19.54 -6.18 -2.10
C ARG A 64 20.30 -6.96 -3.16
N HIS A 65 21.42 -7.55 -2.77
CA HIS A 65 22.37 -8.21 -3.69
C HIS A 65 22.81 -7.27 -4.82
N ASP A 66 22.45 -7.58 -6.05
CA ASP A 66 22.79 -6.90 -7.28
C ASP A 66 21.57 -6.23 -7.94
N SER A 67 20.49 -6.09 -7.17
CA SER A 67 19.23 -5.53 -7.66
C SER A 67 18.77 -4.36 -6.80
N ILE A 68 18.25 -3.33 -7.47
CA ILE A 68 17.84 -2.06 -6.88
C ILE A 68 16.36 -1.86 -7.21
N TYR A 69 15.55 -1.63 -6.18
CA TYR A 69 14.15 -1.26 -6.33
C TYR A 69 13.94 0.18 -5.89
N THR A 70 13.21 0.95 -6.69
CA THR A 70 12.77 2.30 -6.34
C THR A 70 11.26 2.40 -6.49
N LEU A 71 10.58 2.78 -5.40
CA LEU A 71 9.17 3.16 -5.39
C LEU A 71 9.08 4.68 -5.28
N ARG A 72 8.34 5.31 -6.19
CA ARG A 72 7.91 6.70 -6.11
C ARG A 72 6.41 6.77 -6.17
N GLU A 73 5.80 7.43 -5.21
CA GLU A 73 4.36 7.54 -5.09
C GLU A 73 3.94 8.99 -4.84
N THR A 74 3.00 9.46 -5.66
CA THR A 74 2.25 10.71 -5.48
C THR A 74 0.76 10.37 -5.46
N PRO A 75 -0.13 11.30 -5.06
CA PRO A 75 -1.58 11.03 -5.03
C PRO A 75 -2.18 10.58 -6.38
N SER A 76 -1.55 10.91 -7.51
CA SER A 76 -2.05 10.60 -8.85
C SER A 76 -1.24 9.56 -9.61
N LYS A 77 -0.09 9.14 -9.07
CA LYS A 77 0.88 8.33 -9.80
C LYS A 77 1.75 7.47 -8.89
N ARG A 78 1.89 6.21 -9.25
CA ARG A 78 2.90 5.31 -8.70
C ARG A 78 3.86 4.85 -9.81
N ILE A 79 5.15 4.95 -9.54
CA ILE A 79 6.21 4.42 -10.41
C ILE A 79 7.07 3.48 -9.57
N GLU A 80 7.25 2.27 -10.06
CA GLU A 80 8.14 1.28 -9.47
C GLU A 80 9.19 0.92 -10.52
N VAL A 81 10.46 0.94 -10.14
CA VAL A 81 11.58 0.54 -10.99
C VAL A 81 12.34 -0.56 -10.27
N LEU A 82 12.52 -1.70 -10.92
CA LEU A 82 13.38 -2.79 -10.48
C LEU A 82 14.50 -2.94 -11.50
N GLU A 83 15.73 -2.66 -11.08
CA GLU A 83 16.94 -2.90 -11.84
C GLU A 83 17.57 -4.21 -11.34
N THR A 84 17.83 -5.14 -12.25
CA THR A 84 18.56 -6.39 -11.99
C THR A 84 19.75 -6.48 -12.96
N PRO A 85 20.71 -7.39 -12.76
CA PRO A 85 21.79 -7.57 -13.72
C PRO A 85 21.33 -8.01 -15.12
N SER A 86 20.14 -8.63 -15.19
CA SER A 86 19.64 -9.23 -16.43
C SER A 86 18.72 -8.30 -17.23
N ALA A 87 17.99 -7.42 -16.54
CA ALA A 87 16.98 -6.56 -17.11
C ALA A 87 16.53 -5.50 -16.11
N GLU A 88 15.91 -4.46 -16.63
CA GLU A 88 15.20 -3.44 -15.88
C GLU A 88 13.69 -3.57 -16.14
N MET A 89 12.88 -3.44 -15.10
CA MET A 89 11.44 -3.39 -15.18
C MET A 89 10.91 -2.10 -14.54
N THR A 90 10.12 -1.34 -15.29
CA THR A 90 9.35 -0.21 -14.79
C THR A 90 7.86 -0.57 -14.76
N SER A 91 7.17 -0.30 -13.66
CA SER A 91 5.72 -0.34 -13.53
C SER A 91 5.19 1.07 -13.29
N GLU A 92 4.26 1.53 -14.11
CA GLU A 92 3.59 2.82 -13.98
C GLU A 92 2.10 2.59 -13.76
N LEU A 93 1.57 3.21 -12.70
CA LEU A 93 0.15 3.22 -12.37
C LEU A 93 -0.32 4.66 -12.22
N THR A 94 -1.36 5.02 -12.96
CA THR A 94 -2.15 6.25 -12.81
C THR A 94 -3.63 5.87 -12.87
N GLU A 95 -4.54 6.85 -12.79
CA GLU A 95 -5.97 6.63 -12.96
C GLU A 95 -6.33 5.87 -14.25
N ASN A 96 -5.63 6.16 -15.35
CA ASN A 96 -5.95 5.64 -16.68
C ASN A 96 -4.90 4.70 -17.27
N ILE A 97 -3.76 4.51 -16.59
CA ILE A 97 -2.63 3.75 -17.09
C ILE A 97 -2.22 2.69 -16.06
N SER A 98 -2.08 1.45 -16.50
CA SER A 98 -1.35 0.41 -15.79
C SER A 98 -0.38 -0.23 -16.77
N MET A 99 0.90 0.13 -16.69
CA MET A 99 1.89 -0.20 -17.71
C MET A 99 3.14 -0.84 -17.10
N TYR A 100 3.60 -1.92 -17.73
CA TYR A 100 4.92 -2.47 -17.48
C TYR A 100 5.81 -2.24 -18.69
N THR A 101 7.04 -1.81 -18.45
CA THR A 101 8.10 -1.73 -19.45
C THR A 101 9.27 -2.58 -18.97
N VAL A 102 9.67 -3.56 -19.76
CA VAL A 102 10.87 -4.38 -19.51
C VAL A 102 11.91 -4.04 -20.56
N ASN A 103 13.08 -3.64 -20.10
CA ASN A 103 14.26 -3.36 -20.91
C ASN A 103 15.31 -4.45 -20.63
N SER A 104 15.66 -5.22 -21.66
CA SER A 104 16.61 -6.33 -21.55
C SER A 104 17.57 -6.35 -22.75
N PRO A 105 18.67 -7.12 -22.68
CA PRO A 105 19.52 -7.39 -23.84
C PRO A 105 18.79 -8.02 -25.04
N TYR A 106 17.60 -8.60 -24.83
CA TYR A 106 16.82 -9.28 -25.86
C TYR A 106 15.76 -8.39 -26.52
N GLY A 107 15.51 -7.21 -25.97
CA GLY A 107 14.54 -6.25 -26.45
C GLY A 107 13.81 -5.50 -25.34
N THR A 108 12.97 -4.58 -25.76
CA THR A 108 12.05 -3.82 -24.93
C THR A 108 10.62 -4.30 -25.15
N LEU A 109 9.93 -4.64 -24.06
CA LEU A 109 8.50 -4.94 -24.05
C LEU A 109 7.78 -3.93 -23.20
N ARG A 110 6.83 -3.21 -23.80
CA ARG A 110 5.88 -2.36 -23.09
C ARG A 110 4.49 -2.98 -23.18
N ARG A 111 3.86 -3.29 -22.05
CA ARG A 111 2.59 -4.01 -21.99
C ARG A 111 1.73 -3.55 -20.82
N GLY A 112 0.45 -3.33 -21.06
CA GLY A 112 -0.44 -2.82 -20.03
C GLY A 112 -1.84 -2.47 -20.50
N MET A 113 -2.47 -1.56 -19.77
CA MET A 113 -3.76 -0.95 -20.03
C MET A 113 -3.58 0.57 -20.15
N VAL A 114 -4.24 1.18 -21.13
CA VAL A 114 -4.38 2.64 -21.28
C VAL A 114 -5.84 2.92 -21.61
N ASP A 115 -6.51 3.75 -20.81
CA ASP A 115 -7.94 4.08 -20.96
C ASP A 115 -8.82 2.81 -21.08
N GLY A 116 -8.55 1.81 -20.25
CA GLY A 116 -9.25 0.52 -20.26
C GLY A 116 -8.92 -0.40 -21.44
N ARG A 117 -7.97 -0.03 -22.32
CA ARG A 117 -7.59 -0.82 -23.50
C ARG A 117 -6.25 -1.50 -23.30
N LYS A 118 -6.18 -2.80 -23.61
CA LYS A 118 -4.93 -3.55 -23.61
C LYS A 118 -4.00 -3.02 -24.69
N VAL A 119 -2.79 -2.67 -24.30
CA VAL A 119 -1.72 -2.24 -25.22
C VAL A 119 -0.50 -3.12 -25.03
N SER A 120 0.18 -3.44 -26.14
CA SER A 120 1.46 -4.15 -26.11
C SER A 120 2.31 -3.75 -27.30
N LYS A 121 3.52 -3.27 -27.04
CA LYS A 121 4.53 -2.93 -28.03
C LYS A 121 5.81 -3.68 -27.68
N PHE A 122 6.40 -4.35 -28.66
CA PHE A 122 7.66 -5.05 -28.51
C PHE A 122 8.64 -4.58 -29.58
N ASN A 123 9.89 -4.36 -29.18
CA ASN A 123 10.99 -4.06 -30.08
C ASN A 123 12.21 -4.88 -29.64
N GLY A 124 12.80 -5.70 -30.52
CA GLY A 124 14.02 -6.42 -30.22
C GLY A 124 14.15 -7.79 -30.87
N ALA A 125 15.19 -8.51 -30.48
CA ALA A 125 15.62 -9.75 -31.13
C ALA A 125 14.83 -10.99 -30.66
N ASN A 126 14.34 -11.03 -29.41
CA ASN A 126 13.70 -12.23 -28.88
C ASN A 126 12.57 -11.93 -27.89
N ARG A 127 11.34 -11.81 -28.40
CA ARG A 127 10.14 -11.57 -27.59
C ARG A 127 9.88 -12.66 -26.54
N SER A 128 10.19 -13.91 -26.85
CA SER A 128 9.95 -15.02 -25.93
C SER A 128 10.81 -14.90 -24.68
N LYS A 129 12.09 -14.52 -24.83
CA LYS A 129 12.99 -14.28 -23.70
C LYS A 129 12.55 -13.09 -22.85
N VAL A 130 12.14 -11.98 -23.47
CA VAL A 130 11.64 -10.82 -22.71
C VAL A 130 10.35 -11.16 -21.96
N ASN A 131 9.47 -11.99 -22.53
CA ASN A 131 8.27 -12.44 -21.84
C ASN A 131 8.59 -13.35 -20.64
N SER A 132 9.62 -14.21 -20.71
CA SER A 132 10.04 -15.01 -19.55
C SER A 132 10.65 -14.14 -18.46
N GLU A 133 11.47 -13.14 -18.82
CA GLU A 133 12.03 -12.17 -17.86
C GLU A 133 10.94 -11.33 -17.20
N LEU A 134 9.90 -10.92 -17.95
CA LEU A 134 8.76 -10.20 -17.38
C LEU A 134 8.11 -10.97 -16.23
N LEU A 135 8.01 -12.30 -16.31
CA LEU A 135 7.39 -13.10 -15.24
C LEU A 135 8.28 -13.13 -13.99
N SER A 136 9.59 -13.37 -14.13
CA SER A 136 10.51 -13.35 -12.99
C SER A 136 10.62 -11.97 -12.35
N LEU A 137 10.70 -10.92 -13.18
CA LEU A 137 10.78 -9.54 -12.69
C LEU A 137 9.48 -9.11 -11.98
N LYS A 138 8.31 -9.63 -12.38
CA LYS A 138 7.05 -9.38 -11.66
C LYS A 138 7.07 -9.98 -10.26
N ASP A 139 7.47 -11.24 -10.14
CA ASP A 139 7.54 -11.92 -8.86
C ASP A 139 8.57 -11.25 -7.94
N GLU A 140 9.71 -10.83 -8.50
CA GLU A 140 10.75 -10.11 -7.77
C GLU A 140 10.30 -8.71 -7.35
N MET A 141 9.69 -7.95 -8.27
CA MET A 141 9.14 -6.62 -7.98
C MET A 141 8.11 -6.66 -6.85
N GLU A 142 7.27 -7.70 -6.78
CA GLU A 142 6.31 -7.86 -5.68
C GLU A 142 7.00 -8.08 -4.33
N ARG A 143 8.10 -8.83 -4.30
CA ARG A 143 8.90 -9.04 -3.08
C ARG A 143 9.52 -7.72 -2.61
N TYR A 144 10.14 -6.98 -3.52
CA TYR A 144 10.72 -5.67 -3.20
C TYR A 144 9.66 -4.65 -2.81
N ARG A 145 8.49 -4.65 -3.46
CA ARG A 145 7.36 -3.80 -3.06
C ARG A 145 6.93 -4.10 -1.63
N SER A 146 6.88 -5.37 -1.25
CA SER A 146 6.52 -5.76 0.11
C SER A 146 7.55 -5.25 1.13
N MET A 147 8.84 -5.35 0.81
CA MET A 147 9.92 -4.78 1.64
C MET A 147 9.85 -3.26 1.73
N ALA A 148 9.68 -2.58 0.59
CA ALA A 148 9.57 -1.12 0.55
C ALA A 148 8.35 -0.63 1.34
N ARG A 149 7.23 -1.36 1.30
CA ARG A 149 6.05 -1.04 2.12
C ARG A 149 6.34 -1.16 3.60
N GLN A 150 7.12 -2.15 4.03
CA GLN A 150 7.56 -2.29 5.41
C GLN A 150 8.51 -1.17 5.83
N GLU A 151 9.47 -0.79 4.97
CA GLU A 151 10.38 0.35 5.23
C GLU A 151 9.66 1.70 5.24
N MET A 152 8.49 1.81 4.60
CA MET A 152 7.64 3.01 4.64
C MET A 152 6.75 3.08 5.89
N LEU A 153 6.70 2.05 6.73
CA LEU A 153 5.92 2.11 7.96
C LEU A 153 6.66 3.03 8.94
N PRO A 154 5.97 4.00 9.56
CA PRO A 154 6.59 4.81 10.59
C PRO A 154 6.92 3.94 11.80
N ASN A 155 7.98 4.29 12.51
CA ASN A 155 8.34 3.66 13.76
C ASN A 155 7.37 4.10 14.87
N ILE A 156 6.30 3.32 15.02
CA ILE A 156 5.29 3.47 16.06
C ILE A 156 5.40 2.30 17.02
N GLU A 157 5.47 2.59 18.31
CA GLU A 157 5.31 1.58 19.36
C GLU A 157 3.88 1.62 19.90
N LEU A 158 3.31 0.45 20.15
CA LEU A 158 2.01 0.29 20.79
C LEU A 158 2.23 -0.31 22.18
N ARG A 159 1.49 0.17 23.18
CA ARG A 159 1.47 -0.42 24.53
C ARG A 159 0.07 -0.40 25.10
N ILE A 160 -0.44 -1.55 25.53
CA ILE A 160 -1.65 -1.63 26.35
C ILE A 160 -1.23 -1.43 27.80
N THR A 161 -1.87 -0.50 28.50
CA THR A 161 -1.63 -0.35 29.94
C THR A 161 -2.79 -0.96 30.72
N GLU A 162 -2.50 -2.07 31.41
CA GLU A 162 -3.42 -2.67 32.37
C GLU A 162 -3.64 -1.76 33.59
N SER A 163 -4.90 -1.57 33.99
CA SER A 163 -5.22 -0.96 35.28
C SER A 163 -5.05 -2.00 36.39
N LYS A 164 -4.16 -1.75 37.34
CA LYS A 164 -3.95 -2.68 38.47
C LYS A 164 -5.05 -2.65 39.52
N THR A 165 -6.04 -1.77 39.41
CA THR A 165 -7.22 -1.70 40.29
C THR A 165 -8.17 -0.63 39.74
N SER A 166 -9.42 -0.96 39.38
CA SER A 166 -10.62 -0.09 39.30
C SER A 166 -10.42 1.44 39.07
N ASP A 167 -9.44 1.80 38.26
CA ASP A 167 -9.11 3.15 37.79
C ASP A 167 -9.45 3.15 36.29
N PRO A 168 -10.08 4.21 35.76
CA PRO A 168 -10.42 4.37 34.34
C PRO A 168 -9.16 4.65 33.48
N ASP A 169 -8.02 4.09 33.87
CA ASP A 169 -6.71 4.33 33.27
C ASP A 169 -6.32 3.29 32.21
N GLU A 170 -7.22 2.35 31.88
CA GLU A 170 -7.03 1.41 30.78
C GLU A 170 -7.05 2.17 29.45
N ARG A 171 -5.97 2.01 28.69
CA ARG A 171 -5.74 2.78 27.48
C ARG A 171 -4.71 2.08 26.61
N VAL A 172 -4.79 2.38 25.34
CA VAL A 172 -3.71 2.11 24.40
C VAL A 172 -2.82 3.34 24.31
N VAL A 173 -1.52 3.14 24.51
CA VAL A 173 -0.50 4.16 24.33
C VAL A 173 0.15 3.93 22.96
N ILE A 174 0.22 4.99 22.16
CA ILE A 174 0.84 5.02 20.85
C ILE A 174 2.00 6.00 20.94
N ASP A 175 3.23 5.49 20.86
CA ASP A 175 4.43 6.31 20.87
C ASP A 175 4.96 6.47 19.44
N ASN A 176 5.21 7.72 19.04
CA ASN A 176 5.83 8.03 17.77
C ASN A 176 7.32 8.32 17.97
N ASP A 177 8.16 7.37 17.60
CA ASP A 177 9.63 7.51 17.69
C ASP A 177 10.23 8.24 16.48
N GLU A 178 9.41 8.67 15.53
CA GLU A 178 9.86 9.46 14.40
C GLU A 178 10.14 10.90 14.80
N THR A 179 11.12 11.50 14.12
CA THR A 179 11.42 12.94 14.22
C THR A 179 10.40 13.83 13.53
N GLN A 180 9.41 13.23 12.85
CA GLN A 180 8.31 13.90 12.17
C GLN A 180 6.97 13.44 12.75
N PRO A 181 5.92 14.28 12.70
CA PRO A 181 4.59 13.86 13.10
C PRO A 181 4.06 12.73 12.20
N VAL A 182 3.26 11.84 12.78
CA VAL A 182 2.61 10.74 12.06
C VAL A 182 1.10 10.99 12.00
N ASN A 183 0.58 11.13 10.79
CA ASN A 183 -0.85 11.30 10.56
C ASN A 183 -1.56 9.94 10.57
N LEU A 184 -2.43 9.73 11.56
CA LEU A 184 -3.21 8.52 11.74
C LEU A 184 -4.56 8.58 11.02
N ASN A 185 -4.84 9.57 10.19
CA ASN A 185 -6.14 9.68 9.53
C ASN A 185 -6.52 8.40 8.75
N SER A 186 -7.70 7.87 9.04
CA SER A 186 -8.23 6.59 8.54
C SER A 186 -7.38 5.36 8.90
N TRP A 187 -6.50 5.47 9.89
CA TRP A 187 -5.87 4.31 10.51
C TRP A 187 -6.86 3.66 11.46
N THR A 188 -6.70 2.37 11.69
CA THR A 188 -7.60 1.58 12.52
C THR A 188 -6.82 0.94 13.66
N LEU A 189 -7.26 1.18 14.89
CA LEU A 189 -6.83 0.43 16.07
C LEU A 189 -7.86 -0.69 16.32
N ARG A 190 -7.39 -1.91 16.55
CA ARG A 190 -8.24 -3.10 16.73
C ARG A 190 -7.84 -3.86 17.99
N ASN A 191 -8.81 -4.35 18.76
CA ASN A 191 -8.57 -5.26 19.89
C ASN A 191 -8.70 -6.75 19.51
N SER A 192 -8.39 -7.64 20.44
CA SER A 192 -8.51 -9.11 20.24
C SER A 192 -9.92 -9.61 19.93
N ASP A 193 -10.96 -8.91 20.41
CA ASP A 193 -12.38 -9.25 20.14
C ASP A 193 -12.84 -8.81 18.75
N GLY A 194 -12.02 -8.04 18.04
CA GLY A 194 -12.30 -7.54 16.70
C GLY A 194 -13.02 -6.20 16.67
N ASP A 195 -13.22 -5.55 17.83
CA ASP A 195 -13.69 -4.17 17.88
C ASP A 195 -12.63 -3.23 17.31
N THR A 196 -13.09 -2.20 16.61
CA THR A 196 -12.21 -1.28 15.88
C THR A 196 -12.54 0.16 16.19
N TYR A 197 -11.50 0.98 16.30
CA TYR A 197 -11.58 2.42 16.31
C TYR A 197 -10.84 2.99 15.10
N GLU A 198 -11.52 3.80 14.28
CA GLU A 198 -10.91 4.52 13.17
C GLU A 198 -10.57 5.96 13.61
N PHE A 199 -9.32 6.37 13.41
CA PHE A 199 -8.90 7.73 13.70
C PHE A 199 -9.40 8.70 12.61
N ASP A 200 -10.12 9.73 13.01
CA ASP A 200 -10.48 10.86 12.15
C ASP A 200 -9.54 12.05 12.38
N SER A 201 -8.83 12.46 11.33
CA SER A 201 -8.06 13.71 11.31
C SER A 201 -7.12 13.88 12.52
N PHE A 202 -6.42 12.80 12.89
CA PHE A 202 -5.56 12.74 14.06
C PHE A 202 -4.09 12.63 13.68
N GLU A 203 -3.21 13.30 14.43
CA GLU A 203 -1.77 13.30 14.20
C GLU A 203 -1.04 13.10 15.52
N VAL A 204 -0.14 12.11 15.59
CA VAL A 204 0.79 11.96 16.72
C VAL A 204 1.98 12.89 16.49
N PRO A 205 2.31 13.77 17.45
CA PRO A 205 3.48 14.64 17.33
C PRO A 205 4.79 13.87 17.13
N ALA A 206 5.80 14.52 16.55
CA ALA A 206 7.16 13.97 16.48
C ALA A 206 7.71 13.68 17.88
N LEU A 207 8.29 12.50 18.10
CA LEU A 207 8.80 12.05 19.41
C LEU A 207 7.75 12.20 20.52
N GLY A 208 6.48 12.02 20.17
CA GLY A 208 5.32 12.30 21.00
C GLY A 208 4.51 11.06 21.32
N THR A 209 3.66 11.18 22.33
CA THR A 209 2.83 10.08 22.82
C THR A 209 1.36 10.43 22.62
N THR A 210 0.57 9.44 22.20
CA THR A 210 -0.90 9.51 22.22
C THR A 210 -1.46 8.45 23.15
N MET A 211 -2.47 8.82 23.92
CA MET A 211 -3.21 7.90 24.78
C MET A 211 -4.65 7.79 24.29
N VAL A 212 -5.13 6.57 24.10
CA VAL A 212 -6.43 6.23 23.53
C VAL A 212 -7.28 5.55 24.58
N TYR A 213 -8.33 6.23 25.03
CA TYR A 213 -9.22 5.79 26.11
C TYR A 213 -10.56 5.31 25.57
N THR A 214 -11.08 4.25 26.18
CA THR A 214 -12.45 3.75 25.94
C THR A 214 -13.48 4.78 26.40
N GLU A 215 -13.24 5.37 27.57
CA GLU A 215 -14.16 6.23 28.29
C GLU A 215 -14.20 7.66 27.73
N PRO A 216 -15.34 8.36 27.88
CA PRO A 216 -15.42 9.77 27.52
C PRO A 216 -14.49 10.64 28.37
N LYS A 217 -14.07 11.78 27.81
CA LYS A 217 -13.17 12.75 28.47
C LYS A 217 -13.61 13.16 29.89
N SER A 218 -14.91 13.18 30.18
CA SER A 218 -15.44 13.52 31.51
C SER A 218 -15.05 12.55 32.62
N GLU A 219 -14.64 11.32 32.26
CA GLU A 219 -14.28 10.25 33.18
C GLU A 219 -12.75 10.10 33.31
N ILE A 220 -11.99 10.78 32.45
CA ILE A 220 -10.53 10.71 32.41
C ILE A 220 -9.93 11.97 33.03
N ASN A 221 -9.05 11.80 34.03
CA ASN A 221 -8.38 12.91 34.72
C ASN A 221 -6.93 13.05 34.26
N VAL A 222 -6.73 13.69 33.09
CA VAL A 222 -5.40 13.90 32.50
C VAL A 222 -5.15 15.37 32.16
N THR A 223 -3.88 15.77 32.18
CA THR A 223 -3.44 17.11 31.75
C THR A 223 -2.83 17.04 30.36
N GLU A 224 -3.45 17.73 29.39
CA GLU A 224 -2.97 17.79 28.01
C GLU A 224 -1.69 18.64 27.91
N THR A 225 -0.71 18.17 27.15
CA THR A 225 0.52 18.90 26.81
C THR A 225 0.73 18.84 25.31
N ASP A 226 1.57 19.72 24.74
CA ASP A 226 1.86 19.69 23.29
C ASP A 226 2.50 18.36 22.82
N GLN A 227 3.11 17.60 23.73
CA GLN A 227 3.75 16.31 23.46
C GLN A 227 2.85 15.10 23.73
N ASN A 228 1.75 15.29 24.46
CA ASN A 228 0.81 14.23 24.82
C ASN A 228 -0.56 14.56 24.24
N LYS A 229 -0.99 13.80 23.24
CA LYS A 229 -2.35 13.88 22.72
C LYS A 229 -3.22 12.76 23.26
N PHE A 230 -4.52 13.01 23.22
CA PHE A 230 -5.50 12.14 23.86
C PHE A 230 -6.66 11.91 22.92
N VAL A 231 -7.10 10.65 22.83
CA VAL A 231 -8.33 10.22 22.18
C VAL A 231 -9.21 9.64 23.27
N TYR A 232 -10.49 10.03 23.28
CA TYR A 232 -11.44 9.64 24.31
C TYR A 232 -12.70 9.09 23.66
N GLY A 233 -13.41 8.22 24.37
CA GLY A 233 -14.72 7.75 23.96
C GLY A 233 -14.68 6.90 22.71
N THR A 234 -13.63 6.09 22.52
CA THR A 234 -13.56 5.19 21.35
C THR A 234 -14.70 4.17 21.35
N GLY A 235 -15.22 3.84 22.54
CA GLY A 235 -16.21 2.76 22.72
C GLY A 235 -15.64 1.37 22.45
N THR A 236 -14.33 1.28 22.21
CA THR A 236 -13.58 0.02 22.09
C THR A 236 -13.10 -0.38 23.47
N ASP A 237 -13.43 -1.58 23.91
CA ASP A 237 -12.98 -2.08 25.20
C ASP A 237 -11.50 -2.48 25.11
N TRP A 238 -10.68 -1.88 25.98
CA TRP A 238 -9.24 -2.16 26.08
C TRP A 238 -8.90 -2.91 27.37
N ASP A 239 -9.91 -3.52 28.01
CA ASP A 239 -9.77 -4.13 29.32
C ASP A 239 -8.81 -5.31 29.40
N SER A 240 -8.59 -5.80 30.62
CA SER A 240 -7.74 -6.96 30.92
C SER A 240 -8.08 -8.28 30.20
N TYR A 241 -9.19 -8.38 29.45
CA TYR A 241 -9.47 -9.52 28.57
C TYR A 241 -9.10 -9.25 27.11
N SER A 242 -8.97 -7.98 26.72
CA SER A 242 -8.36 -7.55 25.47
C SER A 242 -6.85 -7.84 25.53
N GLU A 243 -6.48 -9.08 25.20
CA GLU A 243 -5.09 -9.56 25.26
C GLU A 243 -4.19 -8.94 24.18
N GLU A 244 -4.76 -8.29 23.17
CA GLU A 244 -4.07 -7.78 21.97
C GLU A 244 -4.63 -6.43 21.54
N ALA A 245 -3.74 -5.52 21.13
CA ALA A 245 -4.08 -4.33 20.38
C ALA A 245 -3.20 -4.26 19.13
N THR A 246 -3.82 -4.04 17.98
CA THR A 246 -3.14 -3.97 16.68
C THR A 246 -3.47 -2.66 15.98
N LEU A 247 -2.46 -1.96 15.49
CA LEU A 247 -2.61 -0.73 14.71
C LEU A 247 -2.41 -1.00 13.22
N PHE A 248 -3.41 -0.66 12.41
CA PHE A 248 -3.38 -0.73 10.96
C PHE A 248 -3.36 0.67 10.35
N ASN A 249 -2.54 0.87 9.33
CA ASN A 249 -2.61 2.09 8.55
C ASN A 249 -3.86 2.15 7.65
N SER A 250 -4.09 3.29 7.00
CA SER A 250 -5.22 3.51 6.08
C SER A 250 -5.29 2.58 4.86
N ARG A 251 -4.27 1.74 4.65
CA ARG A 251 -4.24 0.70 3.61
C ARG A 251 -4.52 -0.69 4.17
N GLY A 252 -4.84 -0.81 5.46
CA GLY A 252 -5.05 -2.09 6.16
C GLY A 252 -3.76 -2.88 6.41
N VAL A 253 -2.60 -2.21 6.39
CA VAL A 253 -1.31 -2.85 6.72
C VAL A 253 -1.04 -2.64 8.20
N GLU A 254 -0.72 -3.72 8.90
CA GLU A 254 -0.28 -3.70 10.29
C GLU A 254 1.01 -2.89 10.45
N VAL A 255 1.02 -2.00 11.42
CA VAL A 255 2.11 -1.08 11.73
C VAL A 255 2.76 -1.45 13.05
N ALA A 256 1.94 -1.75 14.06
CA ALA A 256 2.38 -2.09 15.41
C ALA A 256 1.34 -3.01 16.07
N GLU A 257 1.81 -3.80 17.02
CA GLU A 257 0.99 -4.71 17.83
C GLU A 257 1.57 -4.73 19.25
N ASP A 258 0.70 -4.84 20.25
CA ASP A 258 1.09 -5.17 21.62
C ASP A 258 0.19 -6.27 22.17
N ASN A 259 0.78 -7.13 23.01
CA ASN A 259 0.09 -8.26 23.63
C ASN A 259 0.39 -8.27 25.13
N ILE A 260 -0.64 -8.41 25.94
CA ILE A 260 -0.51 -8.65 27.38
C ILE A 260 -0.12 -10.14 27.58
N GLN A 261 0.98 -10.39 28.29
CA GLN A 261 1.47 -11.76 28.62
C GLN A 261 1.11 -12.23 30.02
#